data_AF-A0A3N5ICN0-F1
#
_entry.id   AF-A0A3N5ICN0-F1
#
_cell.length_a   1.000
_cell.length_b   1.000
_cell.length_c   1.000
_cell.angle_alpha   90.00
_cell.angle_beta   90.00
_cell.angle_gamma   90.00
#
_symmetry.space_group_name_H-M   'P 1'
#
loop_
_entity.id
_entity.type
_entity.pdbx_description
1 polymer ?
#
loop_
_entity_poly.entity_id
_entity_poly.type
_entity_poly.pdbx_seq_one_letter_code
_entity_poly.pdbx_strand_id
1 'polypeptide(L)'
;MDDLVPICCFCSKVRDDKGVELGQGSWVDLNIYAGSRQLPLKHGFVFSHGDCSDCIAHYGERMVAHRAKRFWESLKERGRSLLAEAGGRQRGEK
;
A
#
# COMPACT_ATOMS: atom_id res chain seq x y z
N MET A 1 16.44 -9.95 10.71
CA MET A 1 16.80 -9.43 9.38
C MET A 1 15.49 -9.19 8.69
N ASP A 2 15.26 -7.96 8.22
CA ASP A 2 14.00 -7.59 7.57
C ASP A 2 14.07 -7.98 6.09
N ASP A 3 12.99 -8.54 5.56
CA ASP A 3 12.94 -8.94 4.16
C ASP A 3 12.60 -7.72 3.29
N LEU A 4 13.39 -7.50 2.23
CA LEU A 4 13.07 -6.52 1.19
C LEU A 4 12.04 -7.14 0.23
N VAL A 5 10.81 -6.63 0.27
CA VAL A 5 9.68 -7.19 -0.49
C VAL A 5 9.24 -6.20 -1.58
N PRO A 6 9.32 -6.55 -2.87
CA PRO A 6 8.79 -5.71 -3.94
C PRO A 6 7.26 -5.63 -3.87
N ILE A 7 6.72 -4.41 -3.83
CA ILE A 7 5.27 -4.14 -3.82
C ILE A 7 4.88 -3.29 -5.04
N CYS A 8 3.73 -3.61 -5.63
CA CYS A 8 3.19 -2.89 -6.78
C CYS A 8 2.56 -1.56 -6.34
N CYS A 9 2.97 -0.45 -6.96
CA CYS A 9 2.46 0.89 -6.66
C CYS A 9 0.95 1.04 -6.91
N PHE A 10 0.39 0.25 -7.83
CA PHE A 10 -1.00 0.39 -8.26
C PHE A 10 -1.96 -0.53 -7.52
N CYS A 11 -1.60 -1.81 -7.38
CA CYS A 11 -2.49 -2.84 -6.86
C CYS A 11 -2.07 -3.42 -5.52
N SER A 12 -0.91 -3.00 -4.98
CA SER A 12 -0.38 -3.44 -3.69
C SER A 12 -0.13 -4.95 -3.56
N LYS A 13 -0.18 -5.70 -4.68
CA LYS A 13 0.37 -7.05 -4.74
C LYS A 13 1.88 -7.00 -4.49
N VAL A 14 2.41 -8.05 -3.88
CA VAL A 14 3.84 -8.23 -3.61
C VAL A 14 4.43 -9.34 -4.46
N ARG A 15 5.68 -9.22 -4.86
CA ARG A 15 6.37 -10.27 -5.61
C ARG A 15 6.95 -11.31 -4.64
N ASP A 16 6.48 -12.54 -4.75
CA ASP A 16 6.99 -13.67 -3.97
C ASP A 16 8.08 -14.42 -4.74
N ASP A 17 9.33 -14.03 -4.50
CA ASP A 17 10.51 -14.67 -5.07
C ASP A 17 10.93 -15.94 -4.27
N LYS A 18 10.10 -16.46 -3.35
CA LYS A 18 10.46 -17.64 -2.55
C LYS A 18 10.58 -18.89 -3.41
N GLY A 19 11.74 -19.54 -3.35
CA GLY A 19 11.97 -20.81 -4.05
C GLY A 19 12.16 -20.66 -5.55
N VAL A 20 12.34 -19.43 -6.05
CA VAL A 20 12.67 -19.12 -7.44
C VAL A 20 13.84 -18.13 -7.49
N GLU A 21 14.39 -17.90 -8.68
CA GLU A 21 15.39 -16.84 -8.85
C GLU A 21 14.80 -15.46 -8.51
N LEU A 22 15.61 -14.58 -7.92
CA LEU A 22 15.20 -13.22 -7.58
C LEU A 22 14.67 -12.49 -8.82
N GLY A 23 13.49 -11.91 -8.72
CA GLY A 23 12.82 -11.24 -9.84
C GLY A 23 11.88 -12.11 -10.66
N GLN A 24 11.89 -13.43 -10.50
CA GLN A 24 11.05 -14.38 -11.25
C GLN A 24 9.81 -14.84 -10.47
N GLY A 25 9.61 -14.33 -9.28
CA GLY A 25 8.46 -14.60 -8.44
C GLY A 25 7.13 -14.12 -9.00
N SER A 26 6.07 -14.77 -8.55
CA SER A 26 4.70 -14.38 -8.88
C SER A 26 4.24 -13.19 -8.03
N TRP A 27 3.36 -12.36 -8.59
CA TRP A 27 2.72 -11.26 -7.87
C TRP A 27 1.47 -11.74 -7.15
N VAL A 28 1.50 -11.74 -5.81
CA VAL A 28 0.45 -12.26 -4.93
C VAL A 28 -0.14 -11.17 -4.04
N ASP A 29 -1.32 -11.41 -3.47
CA ASP A 29 -1.91 -10.51 -2.48
C ASP A 29 -1.03 -10.42 -1.22
N LEU A 30 -0.95 -9.23 -0.62
CA LEU A 30 -0.13 -9.00 0.57
C LEU A 30 -0.53 -9.89 1.76
N ASN A 31 -1.82 -10.15 1.95
CA ASN A 31 -2.28 -11.00 3.05
C ASN A 31 -1.93 -12.47 2.79
N ILE A 32 -2.03 -12.91 1.53
CA ILE A 32 -1.60 -14.26 1.13
C ILE A 32 -0.10 -14.41 1.37
N TYR A 33 0.69 -13.42 0.97
CA TYR A 33 2.13 -13.39 1.19
C TYR A 33 2.48 -13.42 2.68
N ALA A 34 1.87 -12.56 3.50
CA ALA A 34 2.13 -12.51 4.93
C ALA A 34 1.77 -13.84 5.61
N GLY A 35 0.63 -14.45 5.23
CA GLY A 35 0.20 -15.74 5.76
C GLY A 35 1.11 -16.90 5.36
N SER A 36 1.63 -16.92 4.12
CA SER A 36 2.47 -18.02 3.62
C SER A 36 3.88 -18.05 4.22
N ARG A 37 4.35 -16.91 4.75
CA ARG A 37 5.73 -16.76 5.21
C ARG A 37 6.00 -17.26 6.63
N GLN A 38 4.97 -17.55 7.43
CA GLN A 38 5.09 -18.04 8.81
C GLN A 38 6.12 -17.27 9.65
N LEU A 39 6.18 -15.96 9.48
CA LEU A 39 7.20 -15.13 10.13
C LEU A 39 6.79 -14.78 11.57
N PRO A 40 7.76 -14.57 12.47
CA PRO A 40 7.49 -14.06 13.81
C PRO A 40 6.73 -12.72 13.73
N LEU A 41 5.85 -12.44 14.69
CA LEU A 41 5.07 -11.19 14.75
C LEU A 41 5.93 -9.91 14.72
N LYS A 42 7.20 -10.01 15.11
CA LYS A 42 8.17 -8.92 15.10
C LYS A 42 8.92 -8.75 13.78
N HIS A 43 8.65 -9.58 12.78
CA HIS A 43 9.32 -9.47 11.48
C HIS A 43 8.79 -8.28 10.72
N GLY A 44 9.68 -7.33 10.41
CA GLY A 44 9.36 -6.18 9.56
C GLY A 44 9.51 -6.54 8.09
N PHE A 45 8.55 -6.11 7.28
CA PHE A 45 8.73 -6.08 5.83
C PHE A 45 9.18 -4.69 5.41
N VAL A 46 10.31 -4.62 4.70
CA VAL A 46 10.74 -3.38 4.05
C VAL A 46 10.26 -3.45 2.61
N PHE A 47 9.31 -2.60 2.24
CA PHE A 47 8.76 -2.61 0.90
C PHE A 47 9.60 -1.79 -0.08
N SER A 48 10.08 -2.44 -1.15
CA SER A 48 10.59 -1.74 -2.33
C SER A 48 9.45 -1.53 -3.33
N HIS A 49 9.34 -0.34 -3.90
CA HIS A 49 8.22 0.00 -4.78
C HIS A 49 8.57 -0.29 -6.24
N GLY A 50 7.64 -0.93 -6.96
CA GLY A 50 7.74 -1.20 -8.39
C GLY A 50 6.37 -1.41 -9.02
N ASP A 51 6.34 -1.97 -10.23
CA ASP A 51 5.10 -2.25 -10.96
C ASP A 51 5.03 -3.74 -11.33
N CYS A 52 3.87 -4.36 -11.12
CA CYS A 52 3.63 -5.71 -11.61
C CYS A 52 3.36 -5.73 -13.12
N SER A 53 3.58 -6.88 -13.76
CA SER A 53 3.31 -7.10 -15.19
C SER A 53 1.89 -6.68 -15.59
N ASP A 54 0.90 -7.00 -14.76
CA ASP A 54 -0.49 -6.68 -15.03
C ASP A 54 -0.74 -5.16 -14.99
N CYS A 55 -0.07 -4.44 -14.11
CA CYS A 55 -0.29 -2.99 -13.96
C CYS A 55 0.52 -2.18 -14.98
N ILE A 56 1.73 -2.62 -15.31
CA ILE A 56 2.55 -1.95 -16.32
C ILE A 56 1.94 -2.10 -17.73
N ALA A 57 1.30 -3.24 -18.03
CA ALA A 57 0.58 -3.44 -19.29
C ALA A 57 -0.57 -2.43 -19.50
N HIS A 58 -1.14 -1.92 -18.40
CA HIS A 58 -2.23 -0.94 -18.40
C HIS A 58 -1.80 0.38 -17.74
N TYR A 59 -0.52 0.75 -17.86
CA TYR A 59 0.08 1.83 -17.07
C TYR A 59 -0.69 3.16 -17.15
N GLY A 60 -1.11 3.59 -18.36
CA GLY A 60 -1.83 4.84 -18.55
C GLY A 60 -3.15 4.90 -17.76
N GLU A 61 -4.00 3.88 -17.92
CA GLU A 61 -5.27 3.75 -17.20
C GLU A 61 -5.05 3.65 -15.69
N ARG A 62 -4.07 2.84 -15.27
CA ARG A 62 -3.70 2.67 -13.86
C ARG A 62 -3.20 3.96 -13.23
N MET A 63 -2.43 4.77 -13.96
CA MET A 63 -1.95 6.07 -13.49
C MET A 63 -3.08 7.07 -13.29
N VAL A 64 -4.03 7.13 -14.21
CA VAL A 64 -5.22 8.00 -14.06
C VAL A 64 -6.03 7.59 -12.84
N ALA A 65 -6.32 6.30 -12.70
CA ALA A 65 -7.06 5.77 -11.55
C ALA A 65 -6.31 6.01 -10.22
N HIS A 66 -5.00 5.81 -10.20
CA HIS A 66 -4.17 5.99 -9.01
C HIS A 66 -4.11 7.47 -8.57
N ARG A 67 -3.99 8.41 -9.51
CA ARG A 67 -4.05 9.85 -9.21
C ARG A 67 -5.39 10.24 -8.61
N ALA A 68 -6.49 9.77 -9.21
CA ALA A 68 -7.84 10.02 -8.69
C ALA A 68 -7.99 9.47 -7.26
N LYS A 69 -7.53 8.24 -6.99
CA LYS A 69 -7.54 7.64 -5.64
C LYS A 69 -6.77 8.50 -4.64
N ARG A 70 -5.53 8.91 -4.95
CA ARG A 70 -4.71 9.73 -4.05
C ARG A 70 -5.34 11.09 -3.77
N PHE A 71 -5.95 11.72 -4.77
CA PHE A 71 -6.69 12.97 -4.60
C PHE A 71 -7.87 12.79 -3.63
N TRP A 72 -8.68 11.75 -3.80
CA TRP A 72 -9.81 11.47 -2.90
C TRP A 72 -9.38 11.18 -1.47
N GLU A 73 -8.32 10.40 -1.26
CA GLU A 73 -7.79 10.15 0.08
C GLU A 73 -7.26 11.43 0.75
N SER A 74 -6.60 12.30 -0.02
CA SER A 74 -6.17 13.62 0.47
C SER A 74 -7.36 14.49 0.88
N LEU A 75 -8.44 14.51 0.10
CA LEU A 75 -9.66 15.24 0.44
C LEU A 75 -10.32 14.68 1.71
N LYS A 76 -10.41 13.35 1.85
CA LYS A 76 -10.95 12.72 3.06
C LYS A 76 -10.15 13.09 4.31
N GLU A 77 -8.82 13.09 4.21
CA GLU A 77 -7.95 13.47 5.32
C GLU A 77 -8.16 14.93 5.73
N ARG A 78 -8.22 15.85 4.76
CA ARG A 78 -8.53 17.26 5.04
C ARG A 78 -9.90 17.43 5.68
N GLY A 79 -10.91 16.70 5.20
CA GLY A 79 -12.24 16.70 5.80
C GLY A 79 -12.23 16.22 7.26
N ARG A 80 -11.48 15.15 7.57
CA ARG A 80 -11.29 14.67 8.95
C ARG A 80 -10.63 15.73 9.84
N SER A 81 -9.57 16.40 9.36
CA SER A 81 -8.89 17.46 10.12
C SER A 81 -9.84 18.62 10.45
N LEU A 82 -10.60 19.11 9.46
CA LEU A 82 -11.54 20.21 9.66
C LEU A 82 -12.65 19.86 10.67
N LEU A 83 -13.17 18.64 10.62
CA LEU A 83 -14.16 18.16 11.60
C LEU A 83 -13.57 18.07 13.01
N ALA A 84 -12.33 17.61 13.15
CA ALA A 84 -11.63 17.55 14.44
C ALA A 84 -11.40 18.96 15.02
N GLU A 85 -11.01 19.92 14.19
CA GLU A 85 -10.84 21.34 14.57
C GLU A 85 -12.16 21.98 15.00
N ALA A 86 -13.25 21.74 14.25
CA ALA A 86 -14.58 22.25 14.57
C ALA A 86 -15.12 21.66 15.89
N GLY A 87 -14.89 20.37 16.13
CA GLY A 87 -15.28 19.68 17.37
C GLY A 87 -14.49 20.13 18.61
N GLY A 88 -13.29 20.67 18.43
CA GLY A 88 -12.47 21.24 19.52
C GLY A 88 -12.95 22.58 20.04
N ARG A 89 -13.76 23.33 19.27
CA ARG A 89 -14.17 24.70 19.61
C ARG A 89 -15.39 24.80 20.55
N GLN A 90 -16.10 23.70 20.82
CA GLN A 90 -17.31 23.70 21.65
C GLN A 90 -17.10 23.32 23.14
N ARG A 91 -15.86 23.04 23.59
CA ARG A 91 -15.56 22.84 25.03
C ARG A 91 -14.82 24.04 25.61
N GLY A 92 -15.47 25.20 25.61
CA GLY A 92 -14.81 26.41 26.11
C GLY A 92 -15.69 27.64 26.22
N GLU A 93 -16.94 27.51 26.67
CA GLU A 93 -17.66 28.65 27.25
C GLU A 93 -18.33 28.18 28.55
N LYS A 94 -17.93 28.85 29.63
CA LYS A 94 -18.44 28.72 31.00
C LYS A 94 -19.58 29.70 31.19
#